data_AF-A0A7Y2IYT9-F1
#
_entry.id   AF-A0A7Y2IYT9-F1
#
_cell.length_a   1.000
_cell.length_b   1.000
_cell.length_c   1.000
_cell.angle_alpha   90.00
_cell.angle_beta   90.00
_cell.angle_gamma   90.00
#
_symmetry.space_group_name_H-M   'P 1'
#
loop_
_entity.id
_entity.type
_entity.pdbx_description
1 polymer ?
#
loop_
_entity_poly.entity_id
_entity_poly.type
_entity_poly.pdbx_seq_one_letter_code
_entity_poly.pdbx_strand_id
1 'polypeptide(L)'
;MFLRRFETPPDPAALARVEALVRERFGVAGEDIVLVTEEAWRVPGFPARMTTILFWQGRETRHRVRVFKPVSEIGPSDLPLGWLRGALLDEGEGDCC
;
A
#
# COMPACT_ATOMS: atom_id res chain seq x y z
N MET A 1 -12.06 24.53 16.92
CA MET A 1 -10.76 24.81 16.28
C MET A 1 -9.89 23.56 16.42
N PHE A 2 -9.94 22.64 15.47
CA PHE A 2 -9.12 21.42 15.51
C PHE A 2 -7.82 21.71 14.77
N LEU A 3 -6.72 21.85 15.51
CA LEU A 3 -5.39 21.89 14.93
C LEU A 3 -5.18 20.56 14.19
N ARG A 4 -5.14 20.59 12.85
CA ARG A 4 -4.62 19.49 12.05
C ARG A 4 -3.14 19.36 12.42
N ARG A 5 -2.84 18.50 13.40
CA ARG A 5 -1.48 18.03 13.62
C ARG A 5 -1.09 17.31 12.34
N PHE A 6 -0.21 17.91 11.55
CA PHE A 6 0.44 17.18 10.47
C PHE A 6 1.16 16.01 11.13
N GLU A 7 0.70 14.79 10.87
CA GLU A 7 1.35 13.59 11.34
C GLU A 7 2.72 13.50 10.65
N THR A 8 3.70 12.93 11.36
CA THR A 8 5.04 12.75 10.78
C THR A 8 4.90 11.93 9.51
N PRO A 9 5.43 12.41 8.37
CA PRO A 9 5.38 11.64 7.14
C PRO A 9 6.15 10.32 7.31
N PRO A 10 5.75 9.25 6.60
CA PRO A 10 6.47 7.99 6.63
C PRO A 10 7.91 8.17 6.16
N ASP A 11 8.81 7.35 6.69
CA ASP A 11 10.22 7.32 6.29
C ASP A 11 10.34 6.96 4.79
N PRO A 12 10.96 7.82 3.96
CA PRO A 12 11.20 7.53 2.54
C PRO A 12 11.93 6.21 2.29
N ALA A 13 12.84 5.80 3.18
CA ALA A 13 13.55 4.53 3.05
C ALA A 13 12.62 3.33 3.25
N ALA A 14 11.64 3.44 4.16
CA ALA A 14 10.62 2.42 4.34
C ALA A 14 9.69 2.32 3.12
N LEU A 15 9.27 3.46 2.55
CA LEU A 15 8.48 3.48 1.32
C LEU A 15 9.22 2.79 0.17
N ALA A 16 10.49 3.16 -0.08
CA ALA A 16 11.31 2.57 -1.14
C ALA A 16 11.54 1.07 -0.95
N ARG A 17 11.70 0.61 0.30
CA ARG A 17 11.82 -0.82 0.62
C ARG A 17 10.55 -1.58 0.25
N VAL A 18 9.38 -1.06 0.64
CA VAL A 18 8.09 -1.71 0.33
C VAL A 18 7.83 -1.72 -1.17
N GLU A 19 8.16 -0.63 -1.88
CA GLU A 19 8.11 -0.60 -3.34
C GLU A 19 8.95 -1.71 -3.97
N ALA A 20 10.21 -1.87 -3.56
CA ALA A 20 11.09 -2.91 -4.08
C ALA A 20 10.53 -4.33 -3.84
N LEU A 21 9.99 -4.58 -2.64
CA LEU A 21 9.34 -5.85 -2.30
C LEU A 21 8.15 -6.15 -3.22
N VAL A 22 7.31 -5.15 -3.48
CA VAL A 22 6.13 -5.28 -4.36
C VAL A 22 6.55 -5.56 -5.79
N ARG A 23 7.55 -4.84 -6.30
CA ARG A 23 8.09 -5.04 -7.65
C ARG A 23 8.62 -6.46 -7.83
N GLU A 24 9.43 -6.93 -6.88
CA GLU A 24 9.96 -8.30 -6.88
C GLU A 24 8.83 -9.35 -6.78
N ARG A 25 7.87 -9.15 -5.87
CA ARG A 25 6.80 -10.12 -5.58
C ARG A 25 5.82 -10.32 -6.72
N PHE A 26 5.45 -9.23 -7.41
CA PHE A 26 4.38 -9.26 -8.41
C PHE A 26 4.88 -9.08 -9.84
N GLY A 27 6.20 -8.90 -10.03
CA GLY A 27 6.82 -8.70 -11.34
C GLY A 27 6.37 -7.38 -11.97
N VAL A 28 6.43 -6.28 -11.21
CA VAL A 28 6.08 -4.95 -11.71
C VAL A 28 7.30 -4.35 -12.42
N ALA A 29 7.13 -3.96 -13.69
CA ALA A 29 8.20 -3.40 -14.50
C ALA A 29 8.69 -2.05 -13.94
N GLY A 30 9.94 -1.67 -14.21
CA GLY A 30 10.55 -0.47 -13.61
C GLY A 30 9.83 0.83 -13.98
N GLU A 31 9.23 0.87 -15.16
CA GLU A 31 8.42 1.96 -15.69
C GLU A 31 6.99 1.99 -15.16
N ASP A 32 6.51 0.86 -14.61
CA ASP A 32 5.17 0.76 -14.04
C ASP A 32 5.14 1.39 -12.64
N ILE A 33 3.97 1.95 -12.31
CA ILE A 33 3.77 2.73 -11.09
C ILE A 33 3.56 1.80 -9.90
N VAL A 34 4.22 2.10 -8.80
CA VAL A 34 3.93 1.59 -7.46
C VAL A 34 3.74 2.78 -6.54
N LEU A 35 2.59 2.87 -5.88
CA LEU A 35 2.25 3.91 -4.92
C LEU A 35 2.05 3.27 -3.55
N VAL A 36 2.81 3.73 -2.56
CA VAL A 36 2.72 3.30 -1.17
C VAL A 36 2.25 4.48 -0.33
N THR A 37 1.09 4.33 0.32
CA THR A 37 0.47 5.37 1.16
C THR A 37 0.24 4.80 2.55
N GLU A 38 0.68 5.53 3.58
CA GLU A 38 0.33 5.22 4.97
C GLU A 38 -0.73 6.21 5.49
N GLU A 39 -1.76 5.69 6.14
CA GLU A 39 -2.91 6.46 6.62
C GLU A 39 -3.14 6.15 8.11
N ALA A 40 -3.43 7.19 8.91
CA ALA A 40 -3.85 7.01 10.29
C ALA A 40 -5.36 6.77 10.38
N TRP A 41 -5.75 5.75 11.14
CA TRP A 41 -7.14 5.41 11.40
C TRP A 41 -7.45 5.60 12.89
N ARG A 42 -8.63 6.17 13.18
CA ARG A 42 -9.08 6.47 14.56
C ARG A 42 -10.39 5.77 14.92
N VAL A 43 -10.75 4.75 14.17
CA VAL A 43 -11.96 3.95 14.42
C VAL A 43 -11.64 2.90 15.48
N PRO A 44 -12.40 2.81 16.58
CA PRO A 44 -12.22 1.76 17.58
C PRO A 44 -12.27 0.36 16.94
N GLY A 45 -11.29 -0.48 17.25
CA GLY A 45 -11.15 -1.82 16.68
C GLY A 45 -10.33 -1.89 15.38
N PHE A 46 -9.92 -0.75 14.81
CA PHE A 46 -8.96 -0.69 13.69
C PHE A 46 -7.56 -0.36 14.20
N PRO A 47 -6.49 -0.77 13.48
CA PRO A 47 -5.13 -0.37 13.81
C PRO A 47 -4.99 1.16 13.69
N ALA A 48 -4.07 1.71 14.46
CA ALA A 48 -3.80 3.15 14.44
C ALA A 48 -3.26 3.63 13.09
N ARG A 49 -2.56 2.76 12.35
CA ARG A 49 -1.98 3.02 11.03
C ARG A 49 -2.22 1.85 10.10
N MET A 50 -2.45 2.15 8.83
CA MET A 50 -2.61 1.18 7.76
C MET A 50 -1.83 1.68 6.54
N THR A 51 -1.29 0.74 5.77
CA THR A 51 -0.60 1.03 4.52
C THR A 51 -1.40 0.47 3.35
N THR A 52 -1.70 1.34 2.39
CA THR A 52 -2.28 0.99 1.09
C THR A 52 -1.19 1.00 0.04
N ILE A 53 -1.09 -0.10 -0.71
CA ILE A 53 -0.15 -0.27 -1.83
C ILE A 53 -0.99 -0.41 -3.09
N LEU A 54 -0.79 0.50 -4.04
CA LEU A 54 -1.35 0.41 -5.39
C LEU A 54 -0.22 0.14 -6.38
N PHE A 55 -0.44 -0.75 -7.33
CA PHE A 55 0.51 -0.96 -8.42
C PHE A 55 -0.17 -1.29 -9.73
N TRP A 56 0.47 -0.91 -10.83
CA TRP A 56 -0.04 -1.12 -12.18
C TRP A 56 0.79 -2.16 -12.93
N GLN A 57 0.16 -2.83 -13.87
CA GLN A 57 0.84 -3.63 -14.87
C GLN A 57 0.32 -3.25 -16.24
N GLY A 58 1.24 -3.02 -17.19
CA GLY A 58 0.87 -2.75 -18.57
C GLY A 58 -0.03 -1.51 -18.71
N ARG A 59 0.25 -0.46 -17.92
CA ARG A 59 -0.45 0.84 -17.85
C ARG A 59 -1.89 0.87 -17.33
N GLU A 60 -2.68 -0.20 -17.50
CA GLU A 60 -4.13 -0.16 -17.20
C GLU A 60 -4.53 -1.05 -16.03
N THR A 61 -3.84 -2.17 -15.82
CA THR A 61 -4.26 -3.15 -14.80
C THR A 61 -3.78 -2.73 -13.43
N ARG A 62 -4.67 -2.12 -12.65
CA ARG A 62 -4.39 -1.69 -11.28
C ARG A 62 -4.70 -2.80 -10.27
N HIS A 63 -3.85 -2.88 -9.27
CA HIS A 63 -3.98 -3.79 -8.15
C HIS A 63 -3.87 -3.03 -6.83
N ARG A 64 -4.51 -3.54 -5.77
CA ARG A 64 -4.51 -2.95 -4.43
C ARG A 64 -4.21 -3.99 -3.36
N VAL A 65 -3.33 -3.63 -2.43
CA VAL A 65 -3.08 -4.36 -1.20
C VAL A 65 -3.25 -3.40 -0.03
N ARG A 66 -4.00 -3.82 1.00
CA ARG A 66 -4.08 -3.09 2.27
C ARG A 66 -3.45 -3.93 3.37
N VAL A 67 -2.50 -3.34 4.08
CA VAL A 67 -1.82 -3.98 5.21
C VAL A 67 -2.09 -3.14 6.46
N PHE A 68 -2.67 -3.77 7.48
CA PHE A 68 -3.04 -3.15 8.75
C PHE A 68 -1.84 -2.93 9.68
N LYS A 69 -0.76 -2.36 9.13
CA LYS A 69 0.50 -2.04 9.80
C LYS A 69 1.07 -0.72 9.25
N PRO A 70 1.88 0.00 10.04
CA PRO A 70 2.68 1.10 9.49
C PRO A 70 3.71 0.58 8.49
N VAL A 71 4.08 1.41 7.51
CA VAL A 71 4.98 1.04 6.41
C VAL A 71 6.35 0.57 6.91
N SER A 72 6.79 1.11 8.05
CA SER A 72 8.04 0.74 8.71
C SER A 72 8.10 -0.73 9.12
N GLU A 73 6.94 -1.34 9.42
CA GLU A 73 6.83 -2.71 9.91
C GLU A 73 6.50 -3.74 8.81
N ILE A 74 6.26 -3.29 7.57
CA ILE A 74 5.93 -4.17 6.46
C ILE A 74 7.20 -4.89 5.97
N GLY A 75 7.12 -6.22 5.98
CA GLY A 75 8.11 -7.13 5.42
C GLY A 75 7.54 -8.06 4.34
N PRO A 76 8.38 -8.96 3.79
CA PRO A 76 7.98 -9.86 2.69
C PRO A 76 6.78 -10.76 3.01
N SER A 77 6.63 -11.18 4.27
CA SER A 77 5.55 -12.06 4.73
C SER A 77 4.19 -11.37 4.86
N ASP A 78 4.17 -10.04 4.86
CA ASP A 78 2.94 -9.25 4.94
C ASP A 78 2.30 -9.06 3.56
N LEU A 79 3.03 -9.35 2.48
CA LEU A 79 2.52 -9.30 1.12
C LEU A 79 1.91 -10.66 0.72
N PRO A 80 0.78 -10.65 -0.02
CA PRO A 80 0.24 -11.85 -0.63
C PRO A 80 1.28 -12.54 -1.52
N LEU A 81 1.13 -13.86 -1.67
CA LEU A 81 1.95 -14.62 -2.60
C LEU A 81 1.68 -14.16 -4.04
N GLY A 82 2.71 -14.13 -4.88
CA GLY A 82 2.62 -13.57 -6.24
C GLY A 82 1.55 -14.23 -7.14
N TRP A 83 1.24 -15.50 -6.91
CA TRP A 83 0.17 -16.21 -7.65
C TRP A 83 -1.25 -15.78 -7.26
N LEU A 84 -1.42 -15.09 -6.12
CA LEU A 84 -2.70 -14.47 -5.72
C LEU A 84 -2.92 -13.09 -6.35
N ARG A 85 -2.01 -12.61 -7.21
CA ARG A 85 -2.08 -11.29 -7.84
C ARG A 85 -3.43 -10.99 -8.48
N GLY A 86 -4.04 -11.97 -9.16
CA GLY A 86 -5.36 -11.78 -9.79
C GLY A 86 -6.49 -11.44 -8.80
N ALA A 87 -6.37 -11.85 -7.53
CA ALA A 87 -7.33 -11.50 -6.49
C ALA A 87 -7.15 -10.07 -5.95
N LEU A 88 -6.09 -9.37 -6.37
CA LEU A 88 -5.76 -8.01 -5.94
C LEU A 88 -6.23 -6.95 -6.94
N LEU A 89 -6.92 -7.33 -8.02
CA LEU A 89 -7.44 -6.41 -9.02
C LEU A 89 -8.31 -5.32 -8.36
N ASP A 90 -8.07 -4.06 -8.73
CA ASP A 90 -8.76 -2.90 -8.18
C ASP A 90 -9.42 -2.07 -9.29
N GLU A 91 -10.71 -2.30 -9.49
CA GLU A 91 -11.55 -1.63 -10.50
C GLU A 91 -11.93 -0.18 -10.12
N GLY A 92 -11.62 0.27 -8.91
CA GLY A 92 -11.78 1.69 -8.53
C GLY A 92 -13.11 2.11 -7.99
N GLU A 93 -14.00 1.15 -7.78
CA GLU A 93 -15.29 1.39 -7.16
C GLU A 93 -15.22 1.42 -5.62
N GLY A 94 -14.05 1.14 -5.02
CA GLY A 94 -13.95 0.80 -3.59
C GLY A 94 -13.73 1.93 -2.57
N ASP A 95 -13.70 3.22 -2.97
CA ASP A 95 -13.36 4.33 -2.06
C ASP A 95 -14.51 5.32 -1.80
N CYS A 96 -15.76 4.96 -2.13
CA CYS A 96 -16.94 5.78 -1.82
C CYS A 96 -17.47 5.50 -0.40
N CYS A 97 -16.74 5.91 0.64
CA CYS A 97 -17.25 6.08 2.01
C CYS A 97 -16.57 7.25 2.71
#